data_AF-A0A5C9AGH4-F1
#
_entry.id   AF-A0A5C9AGH4-F1
#
_cell.length_a   1.000
_cell.length_b   1.000
_cell.length_c   1.000
_cell.angle_alpha   90.00
_cell.angle_beta   90.00
_cell.angle_gamma   90.00
#
_symmetry.space_group_name_H-M   'P 1'
#
loop_
_entity.id
_entity.type
_entity.pdbx_description
1 polymer ?
#
loop_
_entity_poly.entity_id
_entity_poly.type
_entity_poly.pdbx_seq_one_letter_code
_entity_poly.pdbx_strand_id
1 'polypeptide(L)'
;SNIADLVWEVAEGALTDEDTEIIWVAFGNPTRNTGRFRECFRKYKHRWKTAQIDSRTVEGTNKQQLQKWVDDYGEDSDFVKIRVRGIFPDASELQFIPTGLTDEAMKRVVTAAQVAHAPVIIGVDPAYSGVDDAAIYLRQGLHSKVLWTGNKTTDDLIMAKRIADFEDQYQADAVFIDFGYGTGLKSIGDGWGRTWQLVPFGGASTDPQMLNKRGEMFNSCKTWLRLGGMLDDQETADDLSAAEYKVRVDGKIVIEPKEDIKERLGRSPGKGDALLLTFAFPVSKRLRIPGQQNQQGKAITDYDPYA
;
A
#
# COMPACT_ATOMS: atom_id res chain seq x y z
N SER A 1 -1.73 13.02 17.96
CA SER A 1 -1.27 11.94 18.87
C SER A 1 -2.18 10.73 18.68
N ASN A 2 -1.85 9.58 19.28
CA ASN A 2 -2.67 8.36 19.19
C ASN A 2 -3.68 8.24 20.35
N ILE A 3 -4.03 9.35 21.02
CA ILE A 3 -5.05 9.34 22.07
C ILE A 3 -6.42 9.36 21.37
N ALA A 4 -7.22 8.32 21.59
CA ALA A 4 -8.55 8.21 20.98
C ALA A 4 -9.49 9.32 21.46
N ASP A 5 -10.31 9.87 20.56
CA ASP A 5 -11.21 11.00 20.87
C ASP A 5 -12.22 10.67 21.99
N LEU A 6 -12.65 9.41 22.10
CA LEU A 6 -13.54 8.94 23.17
C LEU A 6 -12.96 9.16 24.59
N VAL A 7 -11.63 9.05 24.74
CA VAL A 7 -10.97 9.31 26.04
C VAL A 7 -11.19 10.76 26.47
N TRP A 8 -11.18 11.69 25.52
CA TRP A 8 -11.39 13.11 25.79
C TRP A 8 -12.83 13.42 26.15
N GLU A 9 -13.79 12.78 25.48
CA GLU A 9 -15.22 12.95 25.75
C GLU A 9 -15.58 12.47 27.17
N VAL A 10 -15.13 11.27 27.52
CA VAL A 10 -15.34 10.70 28.87
C VAL A 10 -14.65 11.55 29.92
N ALA A 11 -13.40 11.98 29.66
CA ALA A 11 -12.67 12.83 30.59
C ALA A 11 -13.37 14.17 30.82
N GLU A 12 -13.85 14.86 29.77
CA GLU A 12 -14.58 16.13 29.90
C GLU A 12 -15.84 16.01 30.78
N GLY A 13 -16.55 14.87 30.71
CA GLY A 13 -17.71 14.60 31.56
C GLY A 13 -17.40 14.44 33.04
N ALA A 14 -16.14 14.12 33.40
CA ALA A 14 -15.71 13.96 34.78
C ALA A 14 -15.19 15.27 35.42
N LEU A 15 -15.11 16.38 34.66
CA LEU A 15 -14.54 17.66 35.13
C LEU A 15 -15.60 18.65 35.63
N THR A 16 -16.71 18.18 36.17
CA THR A 16 -17.86 19.01 36.55
C THR A 16 -17.94 19.31 38.04
N ASP A 17 -16.94 18.93 38.83
CA ASP A 17 -16.93 19.11 40.28
C ASP A 17 -16.50 20.54 40.66
N GLU A 18 -17.28 21.20 41.52
CA GLU A 18 -17.16 22.62 41.86
C GLU A 18 -16.09 22.88 42.94
N ASP A 19 -15.88 21.92 43.84
CA ASP A 19 -15.01 22.06 45.03
C ASP A 19 -13.68 21.27 44.89
N THR A 20 -13.24 21.00 43.66
CA THR A 20 -12.03 20.20 43.38
C THR A 20 -11.04 20.95 42.48
N GLU A 21 -9.76 20.93 42.84
CA GLU A 21 -8.67 21.38 41.95
C GLU A 21 -8.44 20.35 40.84
N ILE A 22 -9.05 20.58 39.69
CA ILE A 22 -8.93 19.70 38.53
C ILE A 22 -7.66 20.05 37.74
N ILE A 23 -6.68 19.14 37.74
CA ILE A 23 -5.47 19.24 36.92
C ILE A 23 -5.53 18.23 35.78
N TRP A 24 -5.81 18.71 34.56
CA TRP A 24 -5.74 17.87 33.36
C TRP A 24 -4.48 18.15 32.55
N VAL A 25 -3.58 17.16 32.52
CA VAL A 25 -2.34 17.22 31.73
C VAL A 25 -2.43 16.23 30.56
N ALA A 26 -2.33 16.74 29.34
CA ALA A 26 -2.23 15.93 28.14
C ALA A 26 -0.82 16.07 27.55
N PHE A 27 -0.08 14.97 27.48
CA PHE A 27 1.26 14.92 26.90
C PHE A 27 1.37 13.75 25.91
N GLY A 28 2.12 13.96 24.83
CA GLY A 28 2.34 12.94 23.82
C GLY A 28 3.01 13.51 22.57
N ASN A 29 3.57 12.63 21.75
CA ASN A 29 4.20 13.05 20.51
C ASN A 29 3.15 13.53 19.49
N PRO A 30 3.37 14.65 18.80
CA PRO A 30 2.41 15.23 17.87
C PRO A 30 2.41 14.51 16.51
N THR A 31 2.31 13.19 16.50
CA THR A 31 2.45 12.31 15.31
C THR A 31 1.38 12.44 14.25
N ARG A 32 0.27 13.15 14.54
CA ARG A 32 -0.88 13.28 13.64
C ARG A 32 -1.28 14.75 13.57
N ASN A 33 -1.54 15.23 12.36
CA ASN A 33 -2.06 16.58 12.13
C ASN A 33 -3.60 16.66 12.27
N THR A 34 -4.22 15.68 12.94
CA THR A 34 -5.66 15.59 13.21
C THR A 34 -5.91 15.03 14.62
N GLY A 35 -7.16 15.12 15.11
CA GLY A 35 -7.61 14.59 16.41
C GLY A 35 -7.62 15.61 17.55
N ARG A 36 -8.29 15.28 18.66
CA ARG A 36 -8.55 16.21 19.77
C ARG A 36 -7.30 16.83 20.39
N PHE A 37 -6.23 16.05 20.53
CA PHE A 37 -4.95 16.54 21.08
C PHE A 37 -4.35 17.70 20.27
N ARG A 38 -4.46 17.66 18.93
CA ARG A 38 -4.01 18.78 18.09
C ARG A 38 -4.87 20.01 18.32
N GLU A 39 -6.18 19.81 18.45
CA GLU A 39 -7.11 20.93 18.61
C GLU A 39 -6.90 21.69 19.93
N CYS A 40 -6.27 21.08 20.95
CA CYS A 40 -5.76 21.79 22.14
C CYS A 40 -4.81 22.94 21.80
N PHE A 41 -4.02 22.82 20.72
CA PHE A 41 -3.06 23.83 20.27
C PHE A 41 -3.66 24.81 19.23
N ARG A 42 -4.91 24.59 18.81
CA ARG A 42 -5.60 25.39 17.78
C ARG A 42 -6.96 25.89 18.25
N LYS A 43 -8.03 25.15 17.96
CA LYS A 43 -9.42 25.54 18.24
C LYS A 43 -9.69 25.74 19.73
N TYR A 44 -9.13 24.86 20.57
CA TYR A 44 -9.33 24.88 22.02
C TYR A 44 -8.18 25.54 22.78
N LYS A 45 -7.28 26.28 22.12
CA LYS A 45 -6.13 26.94 22.76
C LYS A 45 -6.49 27.85 23.95
N HIS A 46 -7.73 28.36 23.96
CA HIS A 46 -8.24 29.20 25.05
C HIS A 46 -8.48 28.42 26.36
N ARG A 47 -8.60 27.08 26.30
CA ARG A 47 -8.79 26.20 27.47
C ARG A 47 -7.49 25.53 27.94
N TRP A 48 -6.41 25.61 27.15
CA TRP A 48 -5.21 24.82 27.36
C TRP A 48 -3.97 25.71 27.47
N LYS A 49 -3.14 25.46 28.49
CA LYS A 49 -1.75 25.94 28.50
C LYS A 49 -0.91 24.94 27.71
N THR A 50 -0.34 25.38 26.60
CA THR A 50 0.33 24.50 25.64
C THR A 50 1.82 24.81 25.54
N ALA A 51 2.64 23.77 25.35
CA ALA A 51 4.07 23.88 25.10
C ALA A 51 4.50 22.82 24.09
N GLN A 52 5.42 23.18 23.20
CA GLN A 52 6.12 22.27 22.29
C GLN A 52 7.58 22.21 22.71
N ILE A 53 8.06 21.00 23.02
CA ILE A 53 9.37 20.80 23.61
C ILE A 53 10.33 20.29 22.54
N ASP A 54 11.37 21.08 22.25
CA ASP A 54 12.46 20.65 21.39
C ASP A 54 13.45 19.80 22.20
N SER A 55 13.63 18.55 21.78
CA SER A 55 14.51 17.58 22.42
C SER A 55 15.96 18.07 22.50
N ARG A 56 16.39 19.00 21.63
CA ARG A 56 17.73 19.61 21.66
C ARG A 56 17.95 20.48 22.90
N THR A 57 16.87 21.02 23.47
CA THR A 57 16.91 21.88 24.67
C THR A 57 16.72 21.12 25.98
N VAL A 58 16.37 19.84 25.92
CA VAL A 58 16.12 19.01 27.11
C VAL A 58 17.42 18.39 27.61
N GLU A 59 17.61 18.38 28.93
CA GLU A 59 18.77 17.72 29.57
C GLU A 59 18.72 16.19 29.40
N GLY A 60 19.87 15.56 29.18
CA GLY A 60 19.98 14.10 29.06
C GLY A 60 19.68 13.53 27.66
N THR A 61 19.37 14.36 26.65
CA THR A 61 19.15 13.90 25.28
C THR A 61 20.46 13.73 24.51
N ASN A 62 20.50 12.75 23.59
CA ASN A 62 21.67 12.52 22.73
C ASN A 62 21.68 13.51 21.55
N LYS A 63 22.24 14.70 21.79
CA LYS A 63 22.30 15.80 20.81
C LYS A 63 23.03 15.42 19.52
N GLN A 64 24.03 14.55 19.58
CA GLN A 64 24.74 14.07 18.39
C GLN A 64 23.84 13.22 17.50
N GLN A 65 23.01 12.35 18.10
CA GLN A 65 22.05 11.54 17.34
C GLN A 65 20.94 12.39 16.74
N LEU A 66 20.44 13.39 17.48
CA LEU A 66 19.45 14.34 16.97
C LEU A 66 20.00 15.11 15.76
N GLN A 67 21.27 15.54 15.81
CA GLN A 67 21.90 16.23 14.68
C GLN A 67 22.02 15.33 13.46
N LYS A 68 22.41 14.05 13.61
CA LYS A 68 22.42 13.10 12.48
C LYS A 68 21.05 12.98 11.80
N TRP A 69 19.98 12.93 12.58
CA TRP A 69 18.63 12.90 12.00
C TRP A 69 18.27 14.21 11.27
N VAL A 70 18.71 15.36 11.76
CA VAL A 70 18.57 16.62 11.04
C VAL A 70 19.34 16.60 9.72
N ASP A 71 20.57 16.05 9.73
CA ASP A 71 21.42 15.97 8.54
C ASP A 71 20.87 14.97 7.51
N ASP A 72 20.30 13.84 7.95
CA ASP A 72 19.76 12.78 7.09
C ASP A 72 18.41 13.17 6.46
N TYR A 73 17.51 13.77 7.24
CA TYR A 73 16.11 14.01 6.82
C TYR A 73 15.82 15.49 6.49
N GLY A 74 16.64 16.43 6.97
CA GLY A 74 16.44 17.88 6.84
C GLY A 74 15.58 18.48 7.95
N GLU A 75 15.90 19.72 8.37
CA GLU A 75 15.28 20.43 9.52
C GLU A 75 13.75 20.60 9.41
N ASP A 76 13.25 20.75 8.19
CA ASP A 76 11.83 20.95 7.88
C ASP A 76 11.09 19.66 7.50
N SER A 77 11.76 18.50 7.56
CA SER A 77 11.07 17.22 7.48
C SER A 77 10.12 17.04 8.65
N ASP A 78 8.94 16.49 8.38
CA ASP A 78 7.94 16.24 9.41
C ASP A 78 8.46 15.18 10.42
N PHE A 79 9.38 14.27 10.02
CA PHE A 79 10.16 13.42 10.94
C PHE A 79 10.90 14.25 12.00
N VAL A 80 11.68 15.26 11.60
CA VAL A 80 12.42 16.14 12.52
C VAL A 80 11.45 17.00 13.33
N LYS A 81 10.38 17.52 12.71
CA LYS A 81 9.35 18.27 13.44
C LYS A 81 8.73 17.45 14.58
N ILE A 82 8.37 16.19 14.33
CA ILE A 82 7.74 15.33 15.33
C ILE A 82 8.75 14.82 16.36
N ARG A 83 9.86 14.21 15.90
CA ARG A 83 10.78 13.43 16.74
C ARG A 83 11.87 14.27 17.42
N VAL A 84 12.17 15.45 16.88
CA VAL A 84 13.18 16.36 17.44
C VAL A 84 12.49 17.58 18.04
N ARG A 85 11.69 18.31 17.24
CA ARG A 85 11.18 19.64 17.61
C ARG A 85 9.89 19.62 18.42
N GLY A 86 9.17 18.50 18.48
CA GLY A 86 7.88 18.41 19.17
C GLY A 86 6.77 19.24 18.52
N ILE A 87 6.83 19.44 17.20
CA ILE A 87 5.86 20.22 16.41
C ILE A 87 4.97 19.27 15.62
N PHE A 88 3.70 19.64 15.44
CA PHE A 88 2.77 18.90 14.58
C PHE A 88 3.26 18.90 13.13
N PRO A 89 3.15 17.78 12.41
CA PRO A 89 3.50 17.71 11.00
C PRO A 89 2.51 18.53 10.17
N ASP A 90 2.95 19.02 9.02
CA ASP A 90 2.09 19.82 8.13
C ASP A 90 1.03 18.97 7.42
N ALA A 91 1.26 17.65 7.28
CA ALA A 91 0.29 16.68 6.78
C ALA A 91 0.29 15.37 7.62
N SER A 92 -0.74 14.54 7.46
CA SER A 92 -0.82 13.21 8.11
C SER A 92 0.30 12.29 7.59
N GLU A 93 1.45 12.26 8.28
CA GLU A 93 2.72 11.75 7.75
C GLU A 93 2.93 10.22 7.88
N LEU A 94 1.95 9.47 8.36
CA LEU A 94 2.11 8.01 8.46
C LEU A 94 1.93 7.32 7.10
N GLN A 95 1.42 8.01 6.08
CA GLN A 95 1.27 7.46 4.72
C GLN A 95 2.64 7.01 4.17
N PHE A 96 2.74 5.74 3.79
CA PHE A 96 3.97 5.24 3.19
C PHE A 96 4.16 5.80 1.77
N ILE A 97 3.09 5.82 0.97
CA ILE A 97 3.03 6.50 -0.32
C ILE A 97 2.25 7.80 -0.12
N PRO A 98 2.90 8.98 -0.22
CA PRO A 98 2.19 10.24 -0.02
C PRO A 98 1.12 10.47 -1.09
N THR A 99 -0.02 11.01 -0.69
CA THR A 99 -1.14 11.34 -1.61
C THR A 99 -0.69 12.23 -2.78
N GLY A 100 0.19 13.21 -2.54
CA GLY A 100 0.73 14.04 -3.63
C GLY A 100 1.48 13.24 -4.70
N LEU A 101 2.01 12.06 -4.39
CA LEU A 101 2.67 11.21 -5.37
C LEU A 101 1.65 10.43 -6.24
N THR A 102 0.53 10.00 -5.66
CA THR A 102 -0.55 9.33 -6.38
C THR A 102 -1.37 10.31 -7.21
N ASP A 103 -1.61 11.53 -6.70
CA ASP A 103 -2.28 12.61 -7.43
C ASP A 103 -1.50 13.01 -8.71
N GLU A 104 -0.18 13.12 -8.61
CA GLU A 104 0.66 13.38 -9.78
C GLU A 104 0.68 12.21 -10.76
N ALA A 105 0.56 10.97 -10.28
CA ALA A 105 0.47 9.79 -11.14
C ALA A 105 -0.85 9.73 -11.93
N MET A 106 -1.96 10.17 -11.34
CA MET A 106 -3.27 10.26 -11.99
C MET A 106 -3.31 11.30 -13.14
N LYS A 107 -2.45 12.31 -13.09
CA LYS A 107 -2.35 13.35 -14.13
C LYS A 107 -1.51 12.93 -15.34
N ARG A 108 -0.75 11.83 -15.22
CA ARG A 108 0.18 11.39 -16.26
C ARG A 108 -0.57 10.64 -17.36
N VAL A 109 -0.03 10.74 -18.57
CA VAL A 109 -0.47 9.94 -19.70
C VAL A 109 0.75 9.22 -20.26
N VAL A 110 0.74 7.90 -20.14
CA VAL A 110 1.77 7.01 -20.71
C VAL A 110 1.15 6.23 -21.85
N THR A 111 1.69 6.40 -23.05
CA THR A 111 1.19 5.76 -24.27
C THR A 111 1.78 4.35 -24.43
N ALA A 112 1.05 3.47 -25.12
CA ALA A 112 1.50 2.11 -25.42
C ALA A 112 2.87 2.08 -26.13
N ALA A 113 3.14 3.05 -27.01
CA ALA A 113 4.42 3.14 -27.72
C ALA A 113 5.61 3.38 -26.77
N GLN A 114 5.43 4.19 -25.72
CA GLN A 114 6.49 4.51 -24.77
C GLN A 114 6.90 3.30 -23.92
N VAL A 115 5.96 2.39 -23.65
CA VAL A 115 6.19 1.22 -22.78
C VAL A 115 6.24 -0.11 -23.54
N ALA A 116 6.16 -0.09 -24.87
CA ALA A 116 6.12 -1.29 -25.70
C ALA A 116 7.31 -2.22 -25.46
N HIS A 117 8.48 -1.69 -25.07
CA HIS A 117 9.69 -2.47 -24.78
C HIS A 117 9.65 -3.17 -23.42
N ALA A 118 8.81 -2.71 -22.49
CA ALA A 118 8.74 -3.22 -21.13
C ALA A 118 7.90 -4.51 -21.05
N PRO A 119 8.17 -5.38 -20.06
CA PRO A 119 7.37 -6.56 -19.81
C PRO A 119 5.94 -6.20 -19.39
N VAL A 120 4.98 -7.02 -19.78
CA VAL A 120 3.58 -6.94 -19.35
C VAL A 120 3.38 -7.89 -18.16
N ILE A 121 2.89 -7.36 -17.05
CA ILE A 121 2.73 -8.10 -15.80
C ILE A 121 1.29 -7.95 -15.34
N ILE A 122 0.65 -9.07 -14.99
CA ILE A 122 -0.68 -9.08 -14.40
C ILE A 122 -0.59 -9.38 -12.91
N GLY A 123 -1.27 -8.59 -12.09
CA GLY A 123 -1.46 -8.81 -10.66
C GLY A 123 -2.91 -9.13 -10.36
N VAL A 124 -3.15 -10.12 -9.50
CA VAL A 124 -4.50 -10.62 -9.20
C VAL A 124 -4.70 -10.69 -7.69
N ASP A 125 -5.63 -9.90 -7.17
CA ASP A 125 -6.18 -10.05 -5.81
C ASP A 125 -7.53 -10.79 -5.92
N PRO A 126 -7.62 -12.08 -5.56
CA PRO A 126 -8.85 -12.87 -5.63
C PRO A 126 -9.91 -12.49 -4.57
N ALA A 127 -9.63 -11.46 -3.76
CA ALA A 127 -10.38 -11.05 -2.58
C ALA A 127 -10.34 -12.08 -1.43
N TYR A 128 -10.03 -11.57 -0.23
CA TYR A 128 -9.87 -12.38 0.97
C TYR A 128 -11.22 -13.00 1.40
N SER A 129 -12.15 -12.23 1.96
CA SER A 129 -13.38 -12.80 2.51
C SER A 129 -14.59 -11.87 2.41
N GLY A 130 -15.78 -12.45 2.24
CA GLY A 130 -17.05 -11.74 2.39
C GLY A 130 -17.48 -10.99 1.13
N VAL A 131 -17.65 -9.67 1.29
CA VAL A 131 -18.26 -8.73 0.32
C VAL A 131 -17.22 -7.96 -0.53
N ASP A 132 -15.94 -8.27 -0.36
CA ASP A 132 -14.89 -7.56 -1.09
C ASP A 132 -14.83 -7.99 -2.56
N ASP A 133 -14.64 -7.02 -3.45
CA ASP A 133 -14.42 -7.26 -4.87
C ASP A 133 -13.02 -7.83 -5.12
N ALA A 134 -12.95 -8.77 -6.06
CA ALA A 134 -11.68 -9.23 -6.62
C ALA A 134 -11.21 -8.23 -7.70
N ALA A 135 -9.90 -8.12 -7.87
CA ALA A 135 -9.28 -7.17 -8.80
C ALA A 135 -8.18 -7.82 -9.63
N ILE A 136 -8.16 -7.48 -10.92
CA ILE A 136 -7.10 -7.85 -11.87
C ILE A 136 -6.50 -6.57 -12.43
N TYR A 137 -5.19 -6.42 -12.26
CA TYR A 137 -4.44 -5.23 -12.64
C TYR A 137 -3.35 -5.58 -13.65
N LEU A 138 -3.09 -4.67 -14.59
CA LEU A 138 -1.97 -4.76 -15.53
C LEU A 138 -0.95 -3.66 -15.26
N ARG A 139 0.33 -4.02 -15.37
CA ARG A 139 1.44 -3.07 -15.43
C ARG A 139 2.34 -3.38 -16.62
N GLN A 140 2.69 -2.34 -17.38
CA GLN A 140 3.68 -2.39 -18.45
C GLN A 140 4.58 -1.16 -18.39
N GLY A 141 5.83 -1.34 -17.93
CA GLY A 141 6.73 -0.21 -17.75
C GLY A 141 6.15 0.82 -16.76
N LEU A 142 5.99 2.08 -17.20
CA LEU A 142 5.36 3.17 -16.44
C LEU A 142 3.84 3.26 -16.61
N HIS A 143 3.23 2.39 -17.41
CA HIS A 143 1.79 2.33 -17.59
C HIS A 143 1.18 1.28 -16.67
N SER A 144 0.03 1.59 -16.07
CA SER A 144 -0.82 0.59 -15.42
C SER A 144 -2.27 0.76 -15.82
N LYS A 145 -3.03 -0.33 -15.69
CA LYS A 145 -4.44 -0.37 -16.04
C LYS A 145 -5.23 -1.36 -15.19
N VAL A 146 -6.39 -0.95 -14.67
CA VAL A 146 -7.39 -1.88 -14.12
C VAL A 146 -7.97 -2.70 -15.27
N LEU A 147 -7.79 -4.02 -15.25
CA LEU A 147 -8.37 -4.91 -16.26
C LEU A 147 -9.78 -5.34 -15.89
N TRP A 148 -10.01 -5.63 -14.61
CA TRP A 148 -11.31 -6.08 -14.13
C TRP A 148 -11.44 -5.90 -12.61
N THR A 149 -12.65 -5.54 -12.18
CA THR A 149 -13.09 -5.63 -10.79
C THR A 149 -14.49 -6.20 -10.71
N GLY A 150 -14.79 -6.89 -9.61
CA GLY A 150 -16.16 -7.26 -9.29
C GLY A 150 -16.27 -8.32 -8.22
N ASN A 151 -17.51 -8.65 -7.89
CA ASN A 151 -17.82 -9.54 -6.79
C ASN A 151 -17.04 -10.84 -6.88
N LYS A 152 -16.53 -11.28 -5.73
CA LYS A 152 -15.94 -12.60 -5.56
C LYS A 152 -16.88 -13.66 -6.13
N THR A 153 -16.36 -14.44 -7.07
CA THR A 153 -17.04 -15.62 -7.59
C THR A 153 -16.64 -16.81 -6.73
N THR A 154 -17.59 -17.66 -6.34
CA THR A 154 -17.31 -18.92 -5.61
C THR A 154 -16.76 -20.01 -6.51
N ASP A 155 -16.77 -19.80 -7.82
CA ASP A 155 -16.22 -20.67 -8.84
C ASP A 155 -14.84 -20.15 -9.31
N ASP A 156 -13.79 -20.76 -8.78
CA ASP A 156 -12.40 -20.50 -9.15
C ASP A 156 -12.13 -20.70 -10.65
N LEU A 157 -12.92 -21.54 -11.35
CA LEU A 157 -12.76 -21.77 -12.78
C LEU A 157 -13.09 -20.52 -13.60
N ILE A 158 -14.14 -19.78 -13.20
CA ILE A 158 -14.55 -18.54 -13.87
C ILE A 158 -13.46 -17.47 -13.70
N MET A 159 -12.94 -17.33 -12.48
CA MET A 159 -11.88 -16.37 -12.20
C MET A 159 -10.58 -16.77 -12.91
N ALA A 160 -10.20 -18.05 -12.88
CA ALA A 160 -9.03 -18.57 -13.60
C ALA A 160 -9.18 -18.31 -15.11
N LYS A 161 -10.34 -18.60 -15.70
CA LYS A 161 -10.59 -18.34 -17.13
C LYS A 161 -10.41 -16.86 -17.45
N ARG A 162 -10.95 -15.97 -16.62
CA ARG A 162 -10.78 -14.52 -16.80
C ARG A 162 -9.31 -14.09 -16.75
N ILE A 163 -8.52 -14.65 -15.83
CA ILE A 163 -7.08 -14.39 -15.74
C ILE A 163 -6.38 -14.88 -17.02
N ALA A 164 -6.72 -16.08 -17.50
CA ALA A 164 -6.17 -16.64 -18.73
C ALA A 164 -6.51 -15.80 -19.98
N ASP A 165 -7.77 -15.35 -20.09
CA ASP A 165 -8.23 -14.49 -21.18
C ASP A 165 -7.44 -13.18 -21.22
N PHE A 166 -7.17 -12.55 -20.06
CA PHE A 166 -6.35 -11.35 -19.97
C PHE A 166 -4.86 -11.62 -20.21
N GLU A 167 -4.32 -12.73 -19.70
CA GLU A 167 -2.95 -13.15 -19.97
C GLU A 167 -2.73 -13.32 -21.49
N ASP A 168 -3.69 -13.91 -22.19
CA ASP A 168 -3.63 -14.09 -23.64
C ASP A 168 -3.86 -12.77 -24.39
N GLN A 169 -4.88 -12.00 -24.01
CA GLN A 169 -5.20 -10.73 -24.68
C GLN A 169 -4.03 -9.74 -24.62
N TYR A 170 -3.43 -9.58 -23.45
CA TYR A 170 -2.30 -8.67 -23.24
C TYR A 170 -0.95 -9.33 -23.40
N GLN A 171 -0.96 -10.63 -23.71
CA GLN A 171 0.25 -11.39 -23.98
C GLN A 171 1.26 -11.29 -22.83
N ALA A 172 0.78 -11.45 -21.59
CA ALA A 172 1.55 -11.17 -20.38
C ALA A 172 2.80 -12.04 -20.25
N ASP A 173 3.85 -11.46 -19.68
CA ASP A 173 5.13 -12.11 -19.41
C ASP A 173 5.14 -12.80 -18.05
N ALA A 174 4.32 -12.33 -17.11
CA ALA A 174 4.12 -12.90 -15.80
C ALA A 174 2.71 -12.60 -15.25
N VAL A 175 2.20 -13.54 -14.45
CA VAL A 175 0.96 -13.39 -13.69
C VAL A 175 1.27 -13.71 -12.22
N PHE A 176 1.02 -12.74 -11.34
CA PHE A 176 1.20 -12.84 -9.90
C PHE A 176 -0.15 -12.81 -9.20
N ILE A 177 -0.40 -13.78 -8.34
CA ILE A 177 -1.69 -13.97 -7.64
C ILE A 177 -1.44 -13.93 -6.14
N ASP A 178 -2.27 -13.21 -5.39
CA ASP A 178 -2.22 -13.25 -3.92
C ASP A 178 -2.38 -14.69 -3.41
N PHE A 179 -1.48 -15.10 -2.51
CA PHE A 179 -1.53 -16.41 -1.87
C PHE A 179 -2.83 -16.66 -1.09
N GLY A 180 -3.41 -15.64 -0.44
CA GLY A 180 -4.52 -15.79 0.52
C GLY A 180 -5.71 -16.60 0.00
N TYR A 181 -6.02 -16.48 -1.30
CA TYR A 181 -7.07 -17.24 -2.01
C TYR A 181 -6.63 -17.70 -3.41
N GLY A 182 -5.34 -17.61 -3.74
CA GLY A 182 -4.84 -17.93 -5.07
C GLY A 182 -4.56 -19.41 -5.31
N THR A 183 -4.56 -20.27 -4.29
CA THR A 183 -4.13 -21.68 -4.41
C THR A 183 -4.99 -22.48 -5.38
N GLY A 184 -6.32 -22.28 -5.36
CA GLY A 184 -7.25 -22.89 -6.32
C GLY A 184 -6.98 -22.41 -7.75
N LEU A 185 -6.82 -21.10 -7.93
CA LEU A 185 -6.49 -20.50 -9.23
C LEU A 185 -5.17 -21.04 -9.78
N LYS A 186 -4.14 -21.14 -8.95
CA LYS A 186 -2.83 -21.69 -9.32
C LYS A 186 -2.95 -23.15 -9.79
N SER A 187 -3.70 -23.97 -9.08
CA SER A 187 -3.93 -25.37 -9.44
C SER A 187 -4.61 -25.50 -10.82
N ILE A 188 -5.63 -24.68 -11.08
CA ILE A 188 -6.32 -24.65 -12.38
C ILE A 188 -5.36 -24.17 -13.48
N GLY A 189 -4.62 -23.09 -13.21
CA GLY A 189 -3.62 -22.55 -14.14
C GLY A 189 -2.55 -23.57 -14.50
N ASP A 190 -2.04 -24.33 -13.53
CA ASP A 190 -1.08 -25.43 -13.75
C ASP A 190 -1.68 -26.52 -14.65
N GLY A 191 -2.94 -26.89 -14.40
CA GLY A 191 -3.68 -27.83 -15.26
C GLY A 191 -3.84 -27.34 -16.70
N TRP A 192 -3.82 -26.03 -16.92
CA TRP A 192 -3.84 -25.40 -18.25
C TRP A 192 -2.45 -25.10 -18.81
N GLY A 193 -1.37 -25.51 -18.13
CA GLY A 193 0.01 -25.26 -18.55
C GLY A 193 0.46 -23.81 -18.39
N ARG A 194 -0.23 -23.02 -17.56
CA ARG A 194 0.13 -21.63 -17.24
C ARG A 194 1.20 -21.59 -16.15
N THR A 195 1.97 -20.50 -16.14
CA THR A 195 3.06 -20.30 -15.15
C THR A 195 2.70 -19.19 -14.16
N TRP A 196 1.49 -19.23 -13.60
CA TRP A 196 1.07 -18.25 -12.59
C TRP A 196 1.86 -18.46 -11.31
N GLN A 197 2.17 -17.39 -10.57
CA GLN A 197 2.95 -17.48 -9.35
C GLN A 197 2.20 -16.89 -8.16
N LEU A 198 2.16 -17.64 -7.06
CA LEU A 198 1.57 -17.17 -5.81
C LEU A 198 2.55 -16.28 -5.06
N VAL A 199 2.03 -15.16 -4.54
CA VAL A 199 2.80 -14.17 -3.78
C VAL A 199 2.25 -14.09 -2.36
N PRO A 200 3.00 -14.57 -1.36
CA PRO A 200 2.63 -14.35 0.03
C PRO A 200 3.07 -12.96 0.47
N PHE A 201 2.14 -12.05 0.76
CA PHE A 201 2.44 -10.71 1.28
C PHE A 201 3.27 -10.73 2.57
N GLY A 202 3.07 -11.74 3.42
CA GLY A 202 3.86 -11.99 4.64
C GLY A 202 5.20 -12.68 4.41
N GLY A 203 5.57 -13.00 3.16
CA GLY A 203 6.82 -13.66 2.80
C GLY A 203 8.05 -12.80 3.08
N ALA A 204 9.24 -13.40 2.97
CA ALA A 204 10.51 -12.70 3.17
C ALA A 204 10.70 -11.57 2.13
N SER A 205 11.23 -10.43 2.60
CA SER A 205 11.64 -9.31 1.76
C SER A 205 13.05 -9.54 1.19
N THR A 206 13.27 -9.17 -0.06
CA THR A 206 14.60 -9.01 -0.65
C THR A 206 15.18 -7.61 -0.45
N ASP A 207 14.34 -6.64 -0.09
CA ASP A 207 14.75 -5.29 0.32
C ASP A 207 15.17 -5.31 1.82
N PRO A 208 16.44 -5.00 2.14
CA PRO A 208 16.92 -5.01 3.52
C PRO A 208 16.19 -4.05 4.47
N GLN A 209 15.61 -2.96 3.94
CA GLN A 209 14.89 -1.96 4.72
C GLN A 209 13.47 -2.41 5.08
N MET A 210 12.90 -3.35 4.33
CA MET A 210 11.52 -3.79 4.47
C MET A 210 11.44 -5.10 5.25
N LEU A 211 10.47 -5.20 6.16
CA LEU A 211 10.30 -6.41 6.97
C LEU A 211 9.87 -7.62 6.13
N ASN A 212 8.94 -7.42 5.20
CA ASN A 212 8.24 -8.48 4.49
C ASN A 212 7.98 -8.09 3.02
N LYS A 213 7.45 -9.06 2.26
CA LYS A 213 7.17 -8.90 0.84
C LYS A 213 6.17 -7.77 0.55
N ARG A 214 5.19 -7.54 1.42
CA ARG A 214 4.27 -6.38 1.34
C ARG A 214 5.07 -5.07 1.30
N GLY A 215 5.96 -4.87 2.27
CA GLY A 215 6.82 -3.68 2.31
C GLY A 215 7.69 -3.52 1.06
N GLU A 216 8.29 -4.59 0.58
CA GLU A 216 9.09 -4.59 -0.66
C GLU A 216 8.27 -4.15 -1.89
N MET A 217 7.06 -4.68 -2.05
CA MET A 217 6.16 -4.30 -3.16
C MET A 217 5.73 -2.84 -3.05
N PHE A 218 5.39 -2.37 -1.85
CA PHE A 218 5.07 -0.97 -1.59
C PHE A 218 6.25 -0.04 -1.91
N ASN A 219 7.48 -0.40 -1.51
CA ASN A 219 8.66 0.41 -1.79
C ASN A 219 8.95 0.50 -3.29
N SER A 220 8.81 -0.63 -3.98
CA SER A 220 8.97 -0.73 -5.43
C SER A 220 7.92 0.11 -6.16
N CYS A 221 6.66 0.06 -5.72
CA CYS A 221 5.59 0.89 -6.26
C CYS A 221 5.84 2.39 -5.99
N LYS A 222 6.25 2.76 -4.78
CA LYS A 222 6.63 4.15 -4.44
C LYS A 222 7.75 4.68 -5.34
N THR A 223 8.76 3.85 -5.58
CA THR A 223 9.87 4.19 -6.50
C THR A 223 9.36 4.35 -7.93
N TRP A 224 8.51 3.43 -8.39
CA TRP A 224 7.90 3.48 -9.72
C TRP A 224 7.04 4.74 -9.92
N LEU A 225 6.24 5.13 -8.93
CA LEU A 225 5.47 6.38 -8.97
C LEU A 225 6.38 7.61 -9.04
N ARG A 226 7.55 7.61 -8.38
CA ARG A 226 8.53 8.70 -8.50
C ARG A 226 9.16 8.77 -9.89
N LEU A 227 9.34 7.62 -10.54
CA LEU A 227 9.93 7.52 -11.88
C LEU A 227 8.95 7.85 -13.01
N GLY A 228 7.71 8.22 -12.71
CA GLY A 228 6.73 8.60 -13.72
C GLY A 228 5.61 7.57 -13.96
N GLY A 229 5.42 6.60 -13.05
CA GLY A 229 4.30 5.67 -13.11
C GLY A 229 2.96 6.38 -13.22
N MET A 230 2.10 5.94 -14.13
CA MET A 230 0.75 6.45 -14.36
C MET A 230 -0.26 5.52 -13.67
N LEU A 231 -1.22 6.10 -12.96
CA LEU A 231 -2.40 5.40 -12.45
C LEU A 231 -3.61 5.76 -13.34
N ASP A 232 -4.51 4.80 -13.58
CA ASP A 232 -5.66 4.99 -14.46
C ASP A 232 -7.00 5.18 -13.73
N ASP A 233 -7.04 4.97 -12.41
CA ASP A 233 -8.24 5.17 -11.60
C ASP A 233 -7.98 5.72 -10.19
N GLN A 234 -8.93 6.53 -9.70
CA GLN A 234 -8.81 7.22 -8.41
C GLN A 234 -8.81 6.26 -7.22
N GLU A 235 -9.56 5.16 -7.28
CA GLU A 235 -9.65 4.23 -6.15
C GLU A 235 -8.29 3.56 -5.89
N THR A 236 -7.53 3.23 -6.94
CA THR A 236 -6.14 2.75 -6.78
C THR A 236 -5.23 3.80 -6.15
N ALA A 237 -5.37 5.08 -6.54
CA ALA A 237 -4.61 6.17 -5.92
C ALA A 237 -4.90 6.29 -4.41
N ASP A 238 -6.19 6.18 -4.05
CA ASP A 238 -6.63 6.21 -2.65
C ASP A 238 -6.15 4.98 -1.87
N ASP A 239 -6.21 3.78 -2.46
CA ASP A 239 -5.74 2.53 -1.85
C ASP A 239 -4.24 2.58 -1.53
N LEU A 240 -3.43 3.04 -2.48
CA LEU A 240 -1.98 3.13 -2.31
C LEU A 240 -1.58 4.16 -1.26
N SER A 241 -2.27 5.30 -1.24
CA SER A 241 -1.99 6.39 -0.30
C SER A 241 -2.55 6.14 1.11
N ALA A 242 -3.53 5.25 1.24
CA ALA A 242 -4.11 4.91 2.53
C ALA A 242 -3.12 4.19 3.45
N ALA A 243 -2.22 3.36 2.93
CA ALA A 243 -1.37 2.51 3.75
C ALA A 243 -0.39 3.30 4.62
N GLU A 244 -0.44 3.08 5.94
CA GLU A 244 0.51 3.67 6.87
C GLU A 244 1.76 2.78 7.08
N TYR A 245 2.86 3.34 7.60
CA TYR A 245 4.05 2.57 7.99
C TYR A 245 4.47 2.81 9.43
N LYS A 246 5.18 1.81 9.99
CA LYS A 246 5.84 1.87 11.29
C LYS A 246 7.29 1.39 11.14
N VAL A 247 8.20 1.99 11.90
CA VAL A 247 9.60 1.55 11.98
C VAL A 247 9.78 0.75 13.25
N ARG A 248 10.32 -0.47 13.14
CA ARG A 248 10.64 -1.33 14.27
C ARG A 248 11.96 -0.93 14.93
N VAL A 249 12.22 -1.49 16.11
CA VAL A 249 13.47 -1.27 16.88
C VAL A 249 14.71 -1.75 16.12
N ASP A 250 14.57 -2.78 15.28
CA ASP A 250 15.63 -3.29 14.39
C ASP A 250 15.85 -2.41 13.15
N GLY A 251 15.18 -1.27 13.04
CA GLY A 251 15.27 -0.33 11.93
C GLY A 251 14.45 -0.70 10.69
N LYS A 252 13.78 -1.86 10.69
CA LYS A 252 12.97 -2.28 9.53
C LYS A 252 11.64 -1.55 9.47
N ILE A 253 11.22 -1.25 8.24
CA ILE A 253 9.92 -0.66 7.94
C ILE A 253 8.87 -1.77 7.81
N VAL A 254 7.72 -1.55 8.43
CA VAL A 254 6.54 -2.41 8.39
C VAL A 254 5.37 -1.60 7.89
N ILE A 255 4.74 -2.06 6.82
CA ILE A 255 3.50 -1.49 6.31
C ILE A 255 2.32 -2.01 7.13
N GLU A 256 1.36 -1.13 7.37
CA GLU A 256 0.09 -1.44 8.03
C GLU A 256 -0.57 -2.69 7.41
N PRO A 257 -1.05 -3.63 8.25
CA PRO A 257 -1.79 -4.79 7.78
C PRO A 257 -3.04 -4.40 6.99
N LYS A 258 -3.45 -5.25 6.04
CA LYS A 258 -4.64 -5.02 5.21
C LYS A 258 -5.92 -4.89 6.03
N GLU A 259 -6.08 -5.69 7.08
CA GLU A 259 -7.26 -5.66 7.96
C GLU A 259 -7.41 -4.30 8.66
N ASP A 260 -6.32 -3.74 9.19
CA ASP A 260 -6.31 -2.42 9.84
C ASP A 260 -6.67 -1.30 8.83
N ILE A 261 -6.15 -1.38 7.61
CA ILE A 261 -6.52 -0.44 6.52
C ILE A 261 -8.02 -0.57 6.21
N LYS A 262 -8.53 -1.80 6.11
CA LYS A 262 -9.94 -2.07 5.81
C LYS A 262 -10.86 -1.55 6.91
N GLU A 263 -10.52 -1.75 8.18
CA GLU A 263 -11.27 -1.23 9.32
C GLU A 263 -11.34 0.31 9.27
N ARG A 264 -10.23 0.95 8.92
CA ARG A 264 -10.13 2.42 8.83
C ARG A 264 -10.84 3.01 7.61
N LEU A 265 -10.77 2.36 6.44
CA LEU A 265 -11.38 2.84 5.20
C LEU A 265 -12.85 2.41 5.05
N GLY A 266 -13.29 1.38 5.76
CA GLY A 266 -14.60 0.74 5.57
C GLY A 266 -14.70 -0.12 4.30
N ARG A 267 -13.59 -0.28 3.56
CA ARG A 267 -13.49 -1.15 2.36
C ARG A 267 -12.08 -1.73 2.23
N SER A 268 -11.95 -2.87 1.56
CA SER A 268 -10.66 -3.49 1.26
C SER A 268 -9.91 -2.71 0.15
N PRO A 269 -8.59 -2.45 0.27
CA PRO A 269 -7.79 -1.79 -0.75
C PRO A 269 -7.37 -2.75 -1.88
N GLY A 270 -8.34 -3.47 -2.45
CA GLY A 270 -8.09 -4.61 -3.35
C GLY A 270 -7.45 -4.22 -4.68
N LYS A 271 -7.79 -3.04 -5.24
CA LYS A 271 -7.17 -2.56 -6.48
C LYS A 271 -5.71 -2.18 -6.27
N GLY A 272 -5.41 -1.47 -5.18
CA GLY A 272 -4.04 -1.15 -4.79
C GLY A 272 -3.20 -2.41 -4.57
N ASP A 273 -3.72 -3.39 -3.83
CA ASP A 273 -3.04 -4.68 -3.61
C ASP A 273 -2.79 -5.43 -4.94
N ALA A 274 -3.76 -5.44 -5.88
CA ALA A 274 -3.59 -6.05 -7.19
C ALA A 274 -2.49 -5.37 -8.04
N LEU A 275 -2.38 -4.04 -7.99
CA LEU A 275 -1.27 -3.33 -8.62
C LEU A 275 0.07 -3.65 -7.93
N LEU A 276 0.11 -3.70 -6.60
CA LEU A 276 1.31 -4.01 -5.82
C LEU A 276 1.89 -5.39 -6.16
N LEU A 277 1.03 -6.38 -6.39
CA LEU A 277 1.45 -7.72 -6.81
C LEU A 277 2.31 -7.70 -8.08
N THR A 278 2.09 -6.75 -8.99
CA THR A 278 2.91 -6.63 -10.21
C THR A 278 4.38 -6.29 -9.92
N PHE A 279 4.71 -5.84 -8.70
CA PHE A 279 6.06 -5.54 -8.24
C PHE A 279 6.68 -6.67 -7.41
N ALA A 280 6.01 -7.81 -7.26
CA ALA A 280 6.47 -8.90 -6.40
C ALA A 280 7.84 -9.45 -6.83
N PHE A 281 8.10 -9.58 -8.13
CA PHE A 281 9.37 -10.11 -8.63
C PHE A 281 9.83 -9.37 -9.89
N PRO A 282 11.13 -9.30 -10.16
CA PRO A 282 11.63 -8.80 -11.43
C PRO A 282 11.19 -9.73 -12.57
N VAL A 283 10.69 -9.15 -13.65
CA VAL A 283 10.21 -9.88 -14.84
C VAL A 283 11.00 -9.41 -16.05
N SER A 284 11.48 -10.36 -16.84
CA SER A 284 12.08 -10.08 -18.15
C SER A 284 11.04 -10.29 -19.24
N LYS A 285 11.05 -9.44 -20.26
CA LYS A 285 10.15 -9.57 -21.40
C LYS A 285 10.45 -10.85 -22.17
N ARG A 286 9.44 -11.66 -22.45
CA ARG A 286 9.59 -12.92 -23.21
C ARG A 286 9.85 -12.59 -24.68
N LEU A 287 10.93 -13.16 -25.22
CA LEU A 287 11.19 -13.13 -26.65
C LEU A 287 10.30 -14.17 -27.33
N ARG A 288 9.26 -13.73 -28.03
CA ARG A 288 8.44 -14.62 -28.87
C ARG A 288 9.07 -14.72 -30.25
N ILE A 289 9.74 -15.83 -30.53
CA ILE A 289 10.31 -16.12 -31.85
C ILE A 289 9.17 -16.65 -32.75
N PRO A 290 8.86 -15.98 -33.88
CA PRO A 290 7.84 -16.47 -34.81
C PRO A 290 8.19 -17.87 -35.33
N GLY A 291 7.31 -18.85 -35.12
CA GLY A 291 7.51 -20.25 -35.56
C GLY A 291 7.99 -21.20 -34.47
N GLN A 292 8.53 -20.71 -33.35
CA GLN A 292 8.59 -21.49 -32.11
C GLN A 292 7.30 -21.25 -31.33
N GLN A 293 6.24 -21.99 -31.70
CA GLN A 293 5.18 -22.20 -30.72
C GLN A 293 5.85 -22.92 -29.54
N ASN A 294 5.97 -22.24 -28.40
CA ASN A 294 6.13 -22.94 -27.13
C ASN A 294 5.08 -24.06 -27.14
N GLN A 295 5.51 -25.30 -26.97
CA GLN A 295 4.64 -26.45 -26.71
C GLN A 295 3.96 -26.32 -25.33
N GLN A 296 3.46 -25.14 -24.99
CA GLN A 296 2.65 -24.90 -23.82
C GLN A 296 1.20 -25.03 -24.27
N GLY A 297 0.68 -26.24 -24.02
CA GLY A 297 -0.71 -26.68 -24.11
C GLY A 297 -1.69 -25.72 -24.76
N LYS A 298 -1.82 -25.80 -26.09
CA LYS A 298 -3.15 -25.57 -26.67
C LYS A 298 -4.04 -26.70 -26.15
N ALA A 299 -5.11 -26.36 -25.45
CA ALA A 299 -6.20 -27.30 -25.23
C ALA A 299 -6.64 -27.81 -26.60
N ILE A 300 -6.53 -29.13 -26.82
CA ILE A 300 -7.12 -29.78 -27.98
C ILE A 300 -8.63 -29.75 -27.72
N THR A 301 -9.33 -28.78 -28.30
CA THR A 301 -10.80 -28.64 -28.15
C THR A 301 -11.59 -29.39 -29.23
N ASP A 302 -10.93 -30.11 -30.13
CA ASP A 302 -11.62 -30.89 -31.15
C ASP A 302 -11.83 -32.32 -30.63
N TYR A 303 -12.95 -32.52 -29.92
CA TYR A 303 -13.53 -33.84 -29.71
C TYR A 303 -14.42 -34.16 -30.92
N ASP A 304 -13.96 -35.06 -31.79
CA ASP A 304 -14.78 -35.63 -32.86
C ASP A 304 -15.41 -36.94 -32.36
N PRO A 305 -16.73 -36.97 -32.10
CA PRO A 305 -17.42 -38.20 -31.68
C PRO A 305 -17.60 -39.22 -32.81
N TYR A 306 -17.11 -38.96 -34.02
CA TYR A 306 -17.27 -39.83 -35.20
C TYR A 306 -15.96 -40.16 -35.94
N ALA A 307 -14.80 -39.90 -35.34
CA ALA A 307 -13.50 -40.37 -35.83
C ALA A 307 -13.20 -41.83 -35.44
#